data_AF-A0AA37GAV7-F1
#
_entry.id   AF-A0AA37GAV7-F1
#
_cell.length_a   1.000
_cell.length_b   1.000
_cell.length_c   1.000
_cell.angle_alpha   90.00
_cell.angle_beta   90.00
_cell.angle_gamma   90.00
#
_symmetry.space_group_name_H-M   'P 1'
#
loop_
_entity.id
_entity.type
_entity.pdbx_description
1 polymer ?
#
loop_
_entity_poly.entity_id
_entity_poly.type
_entity_poly.pdbx_seq_one_letter_code
_entity_poly.pdbx_strand_id
1 'polypeptide(L)'
;MDDDFCDLTLPEDYQSTDTSQTENRISPYGFDSPIPSSRLWDMRLAILKSKVLKSLYSPTAFQKQDAYLLQTIRELDDELEKWRMSVDLAQRPTLGSLGDRACLVDQAIDLHTRMQRNVARFEFHYLLASIHRASGRCSSWMSGGTEDLTGISSSISIAVQASRMTIHHLCAVVDVVSEEAFW
;
A
#
# COMPACT_ATOMS: atom_id res chain seq x y z
N MET A 1 -7.75 -11.19 -16.61
CA MET A 1 -8.16 -12.36 -15.81
C MET A 1 -8.92 -11.83 -14.62
N ASP A 2 -10.01 -12.47 -14.23
CA ASP A 2 -10.76 -12.10 -13.01
C ASP A 2 -10.17 -12.89 -11.84
N ASP A 3 -9.92 -12.20 -10.75
CA ASP A 3 -9.30 -12.76 -9.55
C ASP A 3 -10.20 -13.80 -8.86
N ASP A 4 -11.49 -13.82 -9.17
CA ASP A 4 -12.43 -14.84 -8.70
C ASP A 4 -12.09 -16.25 -9.22
N PHE A 5 -11.25 -16.36 -10.25
CA PHE A 5 -10.74 -17.64 -10.77
C PHE A 5 -9.36 -18.01 -10.24
N CYS A 6 -8.80 -17.21 -9.34
CA CYS A 6 -7.50 -17.43 -8.73
C CYS A 6 -7.67 -17.81 -7.26
N ASP A 7 -6.91 -18.81 -6.80
CA ASP A 7 -6.77 -19.06 -5.36
C ASP A 7 -5.80 -18.01 -4.78
N LEU A 8 -6.38 -17.01 -4.10
CA LEU A 8 -5.66 -15.94 -3.43
C LEU A 8 -5.48 -16.21 -1.92
N THR A 9 -5.73 -17.43 -1.45
CA THR A 9 -5.53 -17.78 -0.05
C THR A 9 -4.04 -17.73 0.30
N LEU A 10 -3.72 -16.93 1.30
CA LEU A 10 -2.35 -16.84 1.81
C LEU A 10 -2.10 -17.99 2.79
N PRO A 11 -0.90 -18.60 2.79
CA PRO A 11 -0.53 -19.62 3.77
C PRO A 11 -0.69 -19.14 5.22
N GLU A 12 -1.01 -20.03 6.16
CA GLU A 12 -1.23 -19.68 7.58
C GLU A 12 -0.02 -18.96 8.21
N ASP A 13 1.19 -19.33 7.81
CA ASP A 13 2.43 -18.74 8.29
C ASP A 13 2.89 -17.50 7.50
N TYR A 14 2.05 -16.94 6.63
CA TYR A 14 2.42 -15.77 5.83
C TYR A 14 2.81 -14.55 6.69
N GLN A 15 2.26 -14.44 7.91
CA GLN A 15 2.54 -13.36 8.85
C GLN A 15 3.53 -13.75 9.97
N SER A 16 3.88 -15.04 10.09
CA SER A 16 4.73 -15.57 11.15
C SER A 16 6.19 -15.20 10.90
N THR A 17 6.60 -14.02 11.36
CA THR A 17 7.99 -13.57 11.35
C THR A 17 8.78 -14.25 12.47
N ASP A 18 9.29 -15.45 12.22
CA ASP A 18 10.36 -15.98 13.07
C ASP A 18 11.71 -15.45 12.54
N THR A 19 12.02 -14.20 12.90
CA THR A 19 13.29 -13.52 12.57
C THR A 19 14.50 -14.11 13.30
N SER A 20 14.33 -15.19 14.05
CA SER A 20 15.35 -15.79 14.91
C SER A 20 16.21 -16.89 14.23
N GLN A 21 15.89 -17.32 13.00
CA GLN A 21 16.48 -18.56 12.45
C GLN A 21 17.36 -18.39 11.18
N THR A 22 17.52 -17.19 10.64
CA THR A 22 18.22 -17.01 9.34
C THR A 22 19.71 -16.68 9.44
N GLU A 23 20.27 -16.40 10.61
CA GLU A 23 21.70 -16.07 10.72
C GLU A 23 22.65 -17.30 10.69
N ASN A 24 22.16 -18.54 10.64
CA ASN A 24 23.03 -19.71 10.86
C ASN A 24 22.84 -20.94 9.95
N ARG A 25 22.31 -20.79 8.73
CA ARG A 25 22.25 -21.90 7.76
C ARG A 25 23.03 -21.61 6.48
N ILE A 26 24.35 -21.70 6.56
CA ILE A 26 25.20 -21.88 5.37
C ILE A 26 25.08 -23.36 4.97
N SER A 27 24.28 -23.66 3.94
CA SER A 27 24.24 -24.99 3.32
C SER A 27 25.37 -25.11 2.29
N PRO A 28 26.22 -26.16 2.32
CA PRO A 28 27.36 -26.30 1.40
C PRO A 28 27.01 -26.73 -0.03
N TYR A 29 25.73 -27.02 -0.32
CA TYR A 29 25.29 -27.45 -1.65
C TYR A 29 24.40 -26.37 -2.27
N GLY A 30 24.97 -25.63 -3.22
CA GLY A 30 24.29 -24.59 -3.96
C GLY A 30 23.25 -25.16 -4.92
N PHE A 31 21.99 -25.22 -4.50
CA PHE A 31 20.82 -24.90 -5.32
C PHE A 31 19.51 -24.82 -4.51
N ASP A 32 19.46 -25.34 -3.28
CA ASP A 32 18.25 -25.33 -2.43
C ASP A 32 18.43 -24.46 -1.19
N SER A 33 18.79 -23.19 -1.38
CA SER A 33 18.47 -22.20 -0.36
C SER A 33 17.01 -21.82 -0.60
N PRO A 34 16.05 -22.14 0.30
CA PRO A 34 14.74 -21.53 0.19
C PRO A 34 15.01 -20.03 0.28
N ILE A 35 14.79 -19.33 -0.83
CA ILE A 35 14.94 -17.88 -0.96
C ILE A 35 14.49 -17.30 0.37
N PRO A 36 15.34 -16.56 1.12
CA PRO A 36 14.90 -15.94 2.35
C PRO A 36 13.62 -15.17 2.01
N SER A 37 12.50 -15.66 2.52
CA SER A 37 11.14 -15.26 2.17
C SER A 37 10.81 -13.87 2.71
N SER A 38 11.82 -13.02 2.90
CA SER A 38 11.66 -11.61 3.13
C SER A 38 11.19 -10.94 1.84
N ARG A 39 9.86 -10.89 1.70
CA ARG A 39 9.13 -9.69 1.21
C ARG A 39 9.23 -9.35 -0.28
N LEU A 40 9.41 -10.33 -1.16
CA LEU A 40 9.12 -10.12 -2.58
C LEU A 40 7.62 -9.89 -2.75
N TRP A 41 7.21 -8.62 -2.70
CA TRP A 41 5.84 -8.17 -2.89
C TRP A 41 4.90 -8.62 -1.77
N ASP A 42 4.46 -7.70 -0.91
CA ASP A 42 3.40 -8.03 0.04
C ASP A 42 2.12 -8.30 -0.77
N MET A 43 1.83 -9.57 -1.01
CA MET A 43 0.71 -10.02 -1.83
C MET A 43 -0.61 -9.50 -1.28
N ARG A 44 -0.67 -9.16 0.02
CA ARG A 44 -1.84 -8.51 0.63
C ARG A 44 -2.13 -7.17 -0.03
N LEU A 45 -1.11 -6.38 -0.37
CA LEU A 45 -1.30 -5.12 -1.10
C LEU A 45 -1.79 -5.37 -2.54
N ALA A 46 -1.27 -6.41 -3.20
CA ALA A 46 -1.71 -6.76 -4.56
C ALA A 46 -3.19 -7.23 -4.57
N ILE A 47 -3.57 -8.09 -3.63
CA ILE A 47 -4.96 -8.54 -3.44
C ILE A 47 -5.86 -7.34 -3.11
N LEU A 48 -5.42 -6.47 -2.19
CA LEU A 48 -6.18 -5.28 -1.82
C LEU A 48 -6.33 -4.32 -3.01
N LYS A 49 -5.29 -4.14 -3.83
CA LYS A 49 -5.33 -3.36 -5.06
C LYS A 49 -6.38 -3.86 -6.04
N SER A 50 -6.41 -5.16 -6.28
CA SER A 50 -7.44 -5.77 -7.12
C SER A 50 -8.84 -5.54 -6.54
N LYS A 51 -9.01 -5.76 -5.24
CA LYS A 51 -10.28 -5.53 -4.53
C LYS A 51 -10.75 -4.07 -4.63
N VAL A 52 -9.84 -3.10 -4.50
CA VAL A 52 -10.10 -1.66 -4.71
C VAL A 52 -10.59 -1.40 -6.13
N LEU A 53 -9.88 -1.90 -7.14
CA LEU A 53 -10.25 -1.72 -8.55
C LEU A 53 -11.62 -2.33 -8.85
N LYS A 54 -11.89 -3.54 -8.35
CA LYS A 54 -13.18 -4.22 -8.55
C LYS A 54 -14.33 -3.54 -7.80
N SER A 55 -14.12 -3.14 -6.55
CA SER A 55 -15.19 -2.65 -5.67
C SER A 55 -15.50 -1.17 -5.86
N LEU A 56 -14.52 -0.35 -6.27
CA LEU A 56 -14.69 1.09 -6.45
C LEU A 56 -14.70 1.52 -7.93
N TYR A 57 -14.00 0.80 -8.81
CA TYR A 57 -13.71 1.26 -10.17
C TYR A 57 -14.24 0.35 -11.30
N SER A 58 -14.95 -0.73 -10.97
CA SER A 58 -15.63 -1.55 -11.99
C SER A 58 -16.93 -0.89 -12.50
N PRO A 59 -17.40 -1.24 -13.71
CA PRO A 59 -18.68 -0.73 -14.23
C PRO A 59 -19.87 -0.97 -13.28
N THR A 60 -19.86 -2.09 -12.56
CA THR A 60 -20.91 -2.42 -11.57
C THR A 60 -20.79 -1.56 -10.32
N ALA A 61 -19.58 -1.19 -9.89
CA ALA A 61 -19.36 -0.23 -8.80
C ALA A 61 -19.88 1.18 -9.13
N PHE A 62 -19.87 1.58 -10.41
CA PHE A 62 -20.46 2.86 -10.86
C PHE A 62 -21.98 2.94 -10.75
N GLN A 63 -22.67 1.80 -10.64
CA GLN A 63 -24.12 1.76 -10.53
C GLN A 63 -24.61 1.70 -9.07
N LYS A 64 -23.70 1.64 -8.09
CA LYS A 64 -24.04 1.54 -6.67
C LYS A 64 -24.42 2.91 -6.09
N GLN A 65 -25.28 2.89 -5.07
CA GLN A 65 -25.69 4.10 -4.35
C GLN A 65 -24.57 4.64 -3.46
N ASP A 66 -24.64 5.94 -3.14
CA ASP A 66 -23.67 6.65 -2.30
C ASP A 66 -23.39 5.97 -0.96
N ALA A 67 -24.43 5.47 -0.27
CA ALA A 67 -24.26 4.79 1.01
C ALA A 67 -23.37 3.53 0.89
N TYR A 68 -23.57 2.74 -0.17
CA TYR A 68 -22.76 1.55 -0.46
C TYR A 68 -21.32 1.96 -0.80
N LEU A 69 -21.13 3.03 -1.59
CA LEU A 69 -19.82 3.56 -1.91
C LEU A 69 -19.06 3.98 -0.64
N LEU A 70 -19.70 4.76 0.24
CA LEU A 70 -19.08 5.22 1.49
C LEU A 70 -18.79 4.08 2.46
N GLN A 71 -19.66 3.06 2.51
CA GLN A 71 -19.37 1.83 3.25
C GLN A 71 -18.13 1.12 2.68
N THR A 72 -18.10 0.92 1.37
CA THR A 72 -16.97 0.25 0.68
C THR A 72 -15.66 0.99 0.91
N ILE A 73 -15.67 2.34 0.89
CA ILE A 73 -14.50 3.16 1.20
C ILE A 73 -13.99 2.88 2.62
N ARG A 74 -14.88 2.86 3.62
CA ARG A 74 -14.50 2.60 5.02
C ARG A 74 -13.93 1.19 5.21
N GLU A 75 -14.56 0.18 4.62
CA GLU A 75 -14.10 -1.21 4.72
C GLU A 75 -12.71 -1.40 4.09
N LEU A 76 -12.47 -0.78 2.93
CA LEU A 76 -11.17 -0.83 2.26
C LEU A 76 -10.09 -0.03 3.01
N ASP A 77 -10.45 1.10 3.61
CA ASP A 77 -9.55 1.89 4.47
C ASP A 77 -9.13 1.09 5.72
N ASP A 78 -10.09 0.44 6.39
CA ASP A 78 -9.82 -0.43 7.54
C ASP A 78 -8.90 -1.61 7.18
N GLU A 79 -9.08 -2.22 5.99
CA GLU A 79 -8.20 -3.29 5.51
C GLU A 79 -6.79 -2.79 5.20
N LEU A 80 -6.66 -1.62 4.57
CA LEU A 80 -5.37 -0.98 4.33
C LEU A 80 -4.66 -0.61 5.64
N GLU A 81 -5.42 -0.15 6.63
CA GLU A 81 -4.91 0.20 7.95
C GLU A 81 -4.45 -1.04 8.74
N LYS A 82 -5.22 -2.14 8.70
CA LYS A 82 -4.78 -3.44 9.27
C LYS A 82 -3.48 -3.91 8.65
N TRP A 83 -3.36 -3.81 7.32
CA TRP A 83 -2.11 -4.09 6.63
C TRP A 83 -0.98 -3.20 7.17
N ARG A 84 -1.19 -1.88 7.23
CA ARG A 84 -0.20 -0.90 7.70
C ARG A 84 0.27 -1.21 9.13
N MET A 85 -0.66 -1.61 10.00
CA MET A 85 -0.36 -1.95 11.40
C MET A 85 0.40 -3.27 11.57
N SER A 86 0.28 -4.19 10.61
CA SER A 86 1.11 -5.41 10.58
C SER A 86 2.56 -5.15 10.16
N VAL A 87 2.85 -4.01 9.54
CA VAL A 87 4.21 -3.62 9.18
C VAL A 87 4.94 -3.11 10.42
N ASP A 88 6.19 -3.57 10.59
CA ASP A 88 7.07 -3.11 11.66
C ASP A 88 7.21 -1.58 11.68
N LEU A 89 7.29 -1.02 12.88
CA LEU A 89 7.22 0.42 13.12
C LEU A 89 8.28 1.20 12.34
N ALA A 90 9.49 0.66 12.22
CA ALA A 90 10.60 1.29 11.51
C ALA A 90 10.36 1.42 9.99
N GLN A 91 9.46 0.60 9.44
CA GLN A 91 9.23 0.50 7.99
C GLN A 91 7.82 0.91 7.59
N ARG A 92 6.97 1.19 8.57
CA ARG A 92 5.57 1.54 8.42
C ARG A 92 5.40 2.82 7.58
N PRO A 93 4.59 2.80 6.52
CA PRO A 93 4.24 4.01 5.78
C PRO A 93 3.47 5.02 6.65
N THR A 94 3.70 6.31 6.42
CA THR A 94 3.03 7.41 7.13
C THR A 94 2.49 8.47 6.18
N LEU A 95 1.45 9.19 6.63
CA LEU A 95 0.87 10.35 5.94
C LEU A 95 1.40 11.70 6.43
N GLY A 96 2.15 11.69 7.53
CA GLY A 96 2.76 12.90 8.11
C GLY A 96 3.84 13.49 7.21
N SER A 97 4.22 14.73 7.52
CA SER A 97 5.39 15.37 6.91
C SER A 97 6.60 14.43 7.03
N LEU A 98 7.37 14.31 5.95
CA LEU A 98 8.59 13.52 5.96
C LEU A 98 9.61 14.21 6.88
N GLY A 99 9.54 13.87 8.17
CA GLY A 99 10.53 14.22 9.15
C GLY A 99 11.82 13.50 8.80
N ASP A 100 12.74 14.26 8.21
CA ASP A 100 14.10 13.88 7.86
C ASP A 100 14.26 12.93 6.65
N ARG A 101 14.91 13.45 5.60
CA ARG A 101 15.28 12.69 4.39
C ARG A 101 16.19 11.51 4.74
N ALA A 102 16.88 11.56 5.87
CA ALA A 102 17.76 10.49 6.38
C ALA A 102 17.05 9.14 6.60
N CYS A 103 15.77 9.12 6.96
CA CYS A 103 15.03 7.87 7.20
C CYS A 103 14.67 7.12 5.89
N LEU A 104 14.74 7.81 4.74
CA LEU A 104 14.45 7.21 3.43
C LEU A 104 15.68 6.57 2.78
N VAL A 105 16.86 7.00 3.18
CA VAL A 105 18.14 6.56 2.61
C VAL A 105 19.00 6.02 3.76
N ASP A 106 18.48 5.00 4.44
CA ASP A 106 19.31 4.21 5.34
C ASP A 106 20.32 3.43 4.48
N GLN A 107 21.48 4.05 4.25
CA GLN A 107 22.55 3.51 3.40
C GLN A 107 23.16 2.22 3.97
N ALA A 108 22.87 1.90 5.25
CA ALA A 108 23.33 0.67 5.89
C ALA A 108 22.56 -0.57 5.43
N ILE A 109 21.42 -0.40 4.74
CA ILE A 109 20.55 -1.49 4.30
C ILE A 109 20.84 -1.84 2.84
N ASP A 110 20.87 -3.14 2.54
CA ASP A 110 20.98 -3.66 1.19
C ASP A 110 19.92 -3.05 0.23
N LEU A 111 20.35 -2.80 -1.01
CA LEU A 111 19.56 -2.15 -2.05
C LEU A 111 18.22 -2.85 -2.32
N HIS A 112 18.20 -4.18 -2.34
CA HIS A 112 16.97 -4.93 -2.58
C HIS A 112 15.93 -4.65 -1.51
N THR A 113 16.34 -4.69 -0.24
CA THR A 113 15.47 -4.40 0.91
C THR A 113 14.99 -2.94 0.90
N ARG A 114 15.86 -2.01 0.50
CA ARG A 114 15.52 -0.60 0.32
C ARG A 114 14.46 -0.41 -0.78
N MET A 115 14.64 -1.03 -1.94
CA MET A 115 13.66 -0.99 -3.04
C MET A 115 12.31 -1.57 -2.63
N GLN A 116 12.29 -2.73 -1.99
CA GLN A 116 11.04 -3.34 -1.48
C GLN A 116 10.29 -2.40 -0.53
N ARG A 117 11.01 -1.74 0.39
CA ARG A 117 10.42 -0.78 1.32
C ARG A 117 9.82 0.42 0.59
N ASN A 118 10.51 0.94 -0.42
CA ASN A 118 10.01 2.07 -1.22
C ASN A 118 8.76 1.66 -2.02
N VAL A 119 8.78 0.50 -2.68
CA VAL A 119 7.62 -0.04 -3.41
C VAL A 119 6.41 -0.20 -2.49
N ALA A 120 6.58 -0.77 -1.29
CA ALA A 120 5.49 -0.93 -0.34
C ALA A 120 4.89 0.43 0.11
N ARG A 121 5.72 1.46 0.26
CA ARG A 121 5.26 2.83 0.56
C ARG A 121 4.47 3.41 -0.61
N PHE A 122 4.99 3.29 -1.83
CA PHE A 122 4.30 3.75 -3.03
C PHE A 122 2.94 3.08 -3.20
N GLU A 123 2.87 1.76 -3.03
CA GLU A 123 1.61 1.01 -3.11
C GLU A 123 0.64 1.45 -2.01
N PHE A 124 1.10 1.65 -0.77
CA PHE A 124 0.26 2.19 0.30
C PHE A 124 -0.34 3.55 -0.05
N HIS A 125 0.49 4.52 -0.47
CA HIS A 125 0.00 5.86 -0.81
C HIS A 125 -0.91 5.83 -2.04
N TYR A 126 -0.64 4.97 -3.02
CA TYR A 126 -1.50 4.75 -4.18
C TYR A 126 -2.88 4.21 -3.78
N LEU A 127 -2.93 3.17 -2.95
CA LEU A 127 -4.19 2.57 -2.50
C LEU A 127 -5.00 3.55 -1.68
N LEU A 128 -4.36 4.23 -0.73
CA LEU A 128 -5.02 5.24 0.09
C LEU A 128 -5.60 6.38 -0.77
N ALA A 129 -4.81 6.89 -1.73
CA ALA A 129 -5.30 7.91 -2.66
C ALA A 129 -6.46 7.40 -3.51
N SER A 130 -6.40 6.15 -3.99
CA SER A 130 -7.44 5.54 -4.83
C SER A 130 -8.74 5.32 -4.04
N ILE A 131 -8.65 4.74 -2.84
CA ILE A 131 -9.80 4.52 -1.95
C ILE A 131 -10.52 5.85 -1.67
N HIS A 132 -9.77 6.84 -1.18
CA HIS A 132 -10.37 8.10 -0.75
C HIS A 132 -10.80 9.00 -1.90
N ARG A 133 -10.19 8.91 -3.09
CA ARG A 133 -10.62 9.66 -4.27
C ARG A 133 -11.99 9.21 -4.77
N ALA A 134 -12.39 7.97 -4.49
CA ALA A 134 -13.70 7.47 -4.87
C ALA A 134 -14.85 8.26 -4.21
N SER A 135 -14.62 8.92 -3.06
CA SER A 135 -15.63 9.74 -2.38
C SER A 135 -16.13 10.92 -3.23
N GLY A 136 -15.32 11.42 -4.16
CA GLY A 136 -15.71 12.53 -5.05
C GLY A 136 -16.82 12.19 -6.05
N ARG A 137 -17.25 10.92 -6.11
CA ARG A 137 -18.38 10.45 -6.92
C ARG A 137 -19.72 10.48 -6.20
N CYS A 138 -19.73 10.81 -4.91
CA CYS A 138 -20.92 10.86 -4.10
C CYS A 138 -21.85 11.99 -4.59
N SER A 139 -23.12 11.70 -4.83
CA SER A 139 -24.10 12.68 -5.32
C SER A 139 -24.37 13.79 -4.31
N SER A 140 -24.19 13.52 -3.00
CA SER A 140 -24.29 14.54 -1.95
C SER A 140 -23.25 15.65 -2.09
N TRP A 141 -22.08 15.37 -2.68
CA TRP A 141 -21.08 16.38 -3.06
C TRP A 141 -21.63 17.32 -4.14
N MET A 142 -22.38 16.80 -5.10
CA MET A 142 -22.94 17.56 -6.22
C MET A 142 -24.22 18.32 -5.85
N SER A 143 -24.99 17.85 -4.85
CA SER A 143 -26.24 18.49 -4.42
C SER A 143 -26.10 19.58 -3.35
N GLY A 144 -24.89 19.83 -2.81
CA GLY A 144 -24.64 20.96 -1.90
C GLY A 144 -25.29 20.85 -0.50
N GLY A 145 -25.74 19.66 -0.09
CA GLY A 145 -26.27 19.42 1.25
C GLY A 145 -25.17 19.45 2.30
N THR A 146 -25.20 20.42 3.21
CA THR A 146 -24.08 20.81 4.09
C THR A 146 -23.62 19.77 5.12
N GLU A 147 -24.44 18.78 5.48
CA GLU A 147 -24.17 17.86 6.59
C GLU A 147 -23.22 16.70 6.20
N ASP A 148 -23.36 16.14 4.99
CA ASP A 148 -22.57 14.99 4.51
C ASP A 148 -21.23 15.38 3.84
N LEU A 149 -20.98 16.67 3.65
CA LEU A 149 -19.78 17.17 2.95
C LEU A 149 -18.50 17.05 3.78
N THR A 150 -18.62 17.00 5.11
CA THR A 150 -17.44 17.00 6.02
C THR A 150 -16.59 15.74 5.85
N GLY A 151 -17.22 14.56 5.81
CA GLY A 151 -16.54 13.28 5.58
C GLY A 151 -15.94 13.18 4.17
N ILE A 152 -16.65 13.67 3.15
CA ILE A 152 -16.17 13.67 1.77
C ILE A 152 -14.99 14.63 1.61
N SER A 153 -15.06 15.81 2.23
CA SER A 153 -13.98 16.81 2.29
C SER A 153 -12.74 16.27 3.02
N SER A 154 -12.93 15.53 4.11
CA SER A 154 -11.85 14.83 4.80
C SER A 154 -11.21 13.78 3.88
N SER A 155 -12.02 12.93 3.24
CA SER A 155 -11.55 11.90 2.30
C SER A 155 -10.72 12.51 1.16
N ILE A 156 -11.21 13.58 0.51
CA ILE A 156 -10.44 14.22 -0.57
C ILE A 156 -9.12 14.83 -0.05
N SER A 157 -9.10 15.38 1.17
CA SER A 157 -7.86 15.89 1.79
C SER A 157 -6.84 14.77 2.01
N ILE A 158 -7.29 13.58 2.43
CA ILE A 158 -6.44 12.39 2.58
C ILE A 158 -5.88 11.96 1.23
N ALA A 159 -6.72 11.89 0.19
CA ALA A 159 -6.26 11.53 -1.15
C ALA A 159 -5.21 12.51 -1.71
N VAL A 160 -5.39 13.81 -1.46
CA VAL A 160 -4.42 14.85 -1.82
C VAL A 160 -3.12 14.68 -1.04
N GLN A 161 -3.20 14.45 0.27
CA GLN A 161 -2.02 14.25 1.10
C GLN A 161 -1.25 12.99 0.70
N ALA A 162 -1.94 11.88 0.43
CA ALA A 162 -1.33 10.65 -0.08
C ALA A 162 -0.61 10.91 -1.41
N SER A 163 -1.25 11.62 -2.34
CA SER A 163 -0.64 11.99 -3.63
C SER A 163 0.62 12.86 -3.46
N ARG A 164 0.60 13.80 -2.51
CA ARG A 164 1.76 14.63 -2.15
C ARG A 164 2.90 13.77 -1.61
N MET A 165 2.59 12.80 -0.76
CA MET A 165 3.58 11.88 -0.18
C MET A 165 4.21 11.00 -1.25
N THR A 166 3.45 10.52 -2.24
CA THR A 166 3.99 9.80 -3.39
C THR A 166 5.04 10.62 -4.13
N ILE A 167 4.72 11.89 -4.45
CA ILE A 167 5.66 12.78 -5.16
C ILE A 167 6.90 13.06 -4.31
N HIS A 168 6.71 13.40 -3.03
CA HIS A 168 7.82 13.70 -2.14
C HIS A 168 8.74 12.48 -1.96
N HIS A 169 8.17 11.28 -1.86
CA HIS A 169 8.94 10.05 -1.76
C HIS A 169 9.70 9.77 -3.05
N LEU A 170 9.06 9.92 -4.21
CA LEU A 170 9.69 9.79 -5.52
C LEU A 170 10.88 10.73 -5.67
N CYS A 171 10.71 12.02 -5.36
CA CYS A 171 11.79 13.00 -5.41
C CYS A 171 12.93 12.70 -4.43
N ALA A 172 12.68 11.99 -3.33
CA ALA A 172 13.71 11.62 -2.38
C ALA A 172 14.50 10.37 -2.81
N VAL A 173 13.88 9.46 -3.57
CA VAL A 173 14.52 8.22 -4.02
C VAL A 173 15.06 8.30 -5.44
N VAL A 174 14.64 9.26 -6.26
CA VAL A 174 15.02 9.36 -7.68
C VAL A 174 16.53 9.43 -7.88
N ASP A 175 17.23 10.21 -7.05
CA ASP A 175 18.69 10.37 -7.16
C ASP A 175 19.41 9.04 -6.84
N VAL A 176 18.96 8.35 -5.78
CA VAL A 176 19.50 7.05 -5.34
C VAL A 176 19.20 5.94 -6.34
N VAL A 177 17.99 5.92 -6.88
CA VAL A 177 17.59 4.97 -7.91
C VAL A 177 18.39 5.24 -9.18
N SER A 178 18.63 6.49 -9.57
CA SER A 178 19.34 6.80 -10.83
C SER A 178 20.80 6.34 -10.86
N GLU A 179 21.49 6.29 -9.71
CA GLU A 179 22.88 5.81 -9.63
C GLU A 179 22.99 4.27 -9.71
N GLU A 180 21.90 3.56 -9.37
CA GLU A 180 21.90 2.10 -9.20
C GLU A 180 20.90 1.38 -10.14
N ALA A 181 20.10 2.10 -10.93
CA ALA A 181 19.01 1.56 -11.76
C ALA A 181 19.44 0.98 -13.11
N PHE A 182 20.73 0.81 -13.33
CA PHE A 182 21.24 0.14 -14.53
C PHE A 182 21.73 -1.26 -14.15
N TRP A 183 20.79 -2.21 -14.25
CA TRP A 183 21.11 -3.62 -14.49
C TRP A 183 21.09 -3.87 -15.99
#